data_AF-A0A7R9ZL11-F1
#
_entry.id   AF-A0A7R9ZL11-F1
#
_cell.length_a   1.000
_cell.length_b   1.000
_cell.length_c   1.000
_cell.angle_alpha   90.00
_cell.angle_beta   90.00
_cell.angle_gamma   90.00
#
_symmetry.space_group_name_H-M   'P 1'
#
loop_
_entity.id
_entity.type
_entity.pdbx_description
1 polymer ?
#
loop_
_entity_poly.entity_id
_entity_poly.type
_entity_poly.pdbx_seq_one_letter_code
_entity_poly.pdbx_strand_id
1 'polypeptide(L)'
;FEYAIDILELRQLTEFVPPSGPKGLRYVTSDDEDKQHGVLAARGFGDLGLYGTVFFRVTKETLSDSESSITLCTLKGGNAFDGQLRISCLRSDDGITVQTHLVVPRKGRKLSAAKARSITDGITSSVVESIRKRSAQILARRSQSSRFKGSGHNKAAERRRSRFLKEKEIEEMAADRRRRWQRQNPDAGRYRPSGVRQQSPNNC
;
A
#
# COMPACT_ATOMS: atom_id res chain seq x y z
N PHE A 1 3.18 -11.00 1.76
CA PHE A 1 2.42 -12.16 2.28
C PHE A 1 1.42 -11.69 3.34
N GLU A 2 1.81 -10.79 4.25
CA GLU A 2 0.91 -10.06 5.17
C GLU A 2 -0.46 -9.70 4.57
N TYR A 3 -0.53 -9.15 3.36
CA TYR A 3 -1.82 -8.79 2.73
C TYR A 3 -2.72 -9.99 2.42
N ALA A 4 -2.15 -11.15 2.15
CA ALA A 4 -2.93 -12.37 1.98
C ALA A 4 -3.53 -12.80 3.32
N ILE A 5 -2.80 -12.61 4.42
CA ILE A 5 -3.28 -12.80 5.79
C ILE A 5 -4.45 -11.83 6.05
N ASP A 6 -4.26 -10.53 5.81
CA ASP A 6 -5.29 -9.51 6.00
C ASP A 6 -6.57 -9.82 5.22
N ILE A 7 -6.46 -10.26 3.96
CA ILE A 7 -7.64 -10.57 3.13
C ILE A 7 -8.41 -11.75 3.71
N LEU A 8 -7.70 -12.78 4.19
CA LEU A 8 -8.32 -13.92 4.84
C LEU A 8 -8.94 -13.51 6.17
N GLU A 9 -8.21 -12.81 7.04
CA GLU A 9 -8.67 -12.34 8.35
C GLU A 9 -9.86 -11.36 8.25
N LEU A 10 -9.81 -10.43 7.29
CA LEU A 10 -10.91 -9.51 7.02
C LEU A 10 -12.05 -10.15 6.24
N ARG A 11 -11.87 -11.39 5.75
CA ARG A 11 -12.87 -12.16 5.02
C ARG A 11 -13.33 -11.49 3.72
N GLN A 12 -12.46 -10.72 3.09
CA GLN A 12 -12.74 -10.00 1.85
C GLN A 12 -12.54 -10.90 0.62
N LEU A 13 -13.32 -11.98 0.55
CA LEU A 13 -13.09 -13.09 -0.38
C LEU A 13 -13.59 -12.84 -1.80
N THR A 14 -14.42 -11.82 -2.02
CA THR A 14 -15.17 -11.60 -3.29
C THR A 14 -15.19 -10.14 -3.73
N GLU A 15 -14.21 -9.34 -3.31
CA GLU A 15 -14.12 -7.91 -3.66
C GLU A 15 -13.92 -7.68 -5.18
N PHE A 16 -13.12 -8.54 -5.83
CA PHE A 16 -12.75 -8.40 -7.24
C PHE A 16 -13.06 -9.67 -8.03
N VAL A 17 -14.31 -10.12 -8.00
CA VAL A 17 -14.74 -11.25 -8.83
C VAL A 17 -14.61 -10.87 -10.32
N PRO A 18 -13.85 -11.62 -11.13
CA PRO A 18 -13.67 -11.30 -12.54
C PRO A 18 -14.98 -11.46 -13.33
N PRO A 19 -15.11 -10.84 -14.51
CA PRO A 19 -16.29 -10.98 -15.36
C PRO A 19 -16.58 -12.43 -15.81
N SER A 20 -15.53 -13.27 -15.84
CA SER A 20 -15.60 -14.70 -16.12
C SER A 20 -16.09 -15.54 -14.93
N GLY A 21 -16.14 -14.97 -13.73
CA GLY A 21 -16.64 -15.60 -12.51
C GLY A 21 -18.17 -15.64 -12.43
N PRO A 22 -18.74 -16.18 -11.34
CA PRO A 22 -20.18 -16.24 -11.17
C PRO A 22 -20.70 -14.81 -11.02
N LYS A 23 -21.65 -14.42 -11.87
CA LYS A 23 -22.26 -13.08 -11.82
C LYS A 23 -22.89 -12.85 -10.45
N GLY A 24 -22.47 -11.76 -9.81
CA GLY A 24 -22.97 -11.35 -8.51
C GLY A 24 -22.55 -12.26 -7.35
N LEU A 25 -21.46 -13.02 -7.49
CA LEU A 25 -20.83 -13.71 -6.37
C LEU A 25 -20.41 -12.68 -5.31
N ARG A 26 -20.98 -12.79 -4.11
CA ARG A 26 -20.66 -11.92 -2.97
C ARG A 26 -20.58 -12.74 -1.70
N TYR A 27 -19.54 -12.53 -0.94
CA TYR A 27 -19.33 -13.07 0.38
C TYR A 27 -19.36 -11.92 1.39
N VAL A 28 -20.24 -12.05 2.37
CA VAL A 28 -20.44 -11.06 3.44
C VAL A 28 -20.29 -11.78 4.77
N THR A 29 -19.56 -11.18 5.71
CA THR A 29 -19.43 -11.70 7.08
C THR A 29 -20.16 -10.79 8.06
N SER A 30 -20.44 -11.30 9.26
CA SER A 30 -20.91 -10.46 10.36
C SER A 30 -19.86 -9.39 10.72
N ASP A 31 -20.31 -8.22 11.15
CA ASP A 31 -19.44 -7.13 11.63
C ASP A 31 -18.92 -7.36 13.06
N ASP A 32 -19.44 -8.37 13.78
CA ASP A 32 -18.98 -8.73 15.13
C ASP A 32 -17.50 -9.13 15.16
N GLU A 33 -16.83 -8.83 16.28
CA GLU A 33 -15.39 -9.10 16.52
C GLU A 33 -14.97 -10.54 16.21
N ASP A 34 -15.92 -11.49 16.30
CA ASP A 34 -15.66 -12.91 16.11
C ASP A 34 -15.82 -13.42 14.66
N LYS A 35 -16.35 -12.64 13.70
CA LYS A 35 -16.55 -13.00 12.26
C LYS A 35 -16.82 -14.49 11.97
N GLN A 36 -17.56 -15.16 12.86
CA GLN A 36 -17.69 -16.62 12.84
C GLN A 36 -18.63 -17.08 11.74
N HIS A 37 -19.48 -16.19 11.24
CA HIS A 37 -20.53 -16.51 10.28
C HIS A 37 -20.38 -15.64 9.04
N GLY A 38 -20.69 -16.23 7.89
CA GLY A 38 -20.70 -15.51 6.63
C GLY A 38 -21.72 -16.09 5.65
N VAL A 39 -22.11 -15.28 4.69
CA VAL A 39 -23.11 -15.60 3.68
C VAL A 39 -22.47 -15.44 2.31
N LEU A 40 -22.51 -16.51 1.52
CA LEU A 40 -22.17 -16.46 0.11
C LEU A 40 -23.47 -16.34 -0.69
N ALA A 41 -23.66 -15.22 -1.37
CA ALA A 41 -24.72 -15.01 -2.34
C ALA A 41 -24.16 -15.22 -3.75
N ALA A 42 -24.87 -15.99 -4.57
CA ALA A 42 -24.54 -16.13 -5.98
C ALA A 42 -25.81 -16.33 -6.82
N ARG A 43 -25.78 -15.87 -8.06
CA ARG A 43 -26.88 -16.13 -9.00
C ARG A 43 -26.93 -17.62 -9.38
N GLY A 44 -28.13 -18.18 -9.44
CA GLY A 44 -28.37 -19.59 -9.76
C GLY A 44 -28.31 -20.52 -8.54
N PHE A 45 -28.23 -19.97 -7.33
CA PHE A 45 -28.46 -20.70 -6.09
C PHE A 45 -29.92 -20.68 -5.64
N GLY A 46 -30.70 -19.70 -6.10
CA GLY A 46 -32.13 -19.61 -5.83
C GLY A 46 -32.97 -20.22 -6.96
N ASP A 47 -34.27 -20.30 -6.70
CA ASP A 47 -35.24 -20.80 -7.67
C ASP A 47 -35.28 -19.92 -8.93
N LEU A 48 -35.62 -20.54 -10.07
CA LEU A 48 -35.75 -19.84 -11.36
C LEU A 48 -34.49 -19.07 -11.80
N GLY A 49 -33.31 -19.49 -11.35
CA GLY A 49 -32.04 -18.84 -11.70
C GLY A 49 -31.81 -17.50 -10.98
N LEU A 50 -32.57 -17.23 -9.92
CA LEU A 50 -32.40 -16.08 -9.05
C LEU A 50 -31.19 -16.24 -8.13
N TYR A 51 -30.92 -15.19 -7.35
CA TYR A 51 -29.93 -15.24 -6.29
C TYR A 51 -30.37 -16.22 -5.22
N GLY A 52 -29.42 -17.01 -4.72
CA GLY A 52 -29.59 -17.78 -3.50
C GLY A 52 -28.38 -17.59 -2.61
N THR A 53 -28.56 -17.99 -1.36
CA THR A 53 -27.57 -17.80 -0.30
C THR A 53 -27.11 -19.14 0.23
N VAL A 54 -25.84 -19.18 0.63
CA VAL A 54 -25.24 -20.29 1.35
C VAL A 54 -24.63 -19.72 2.61
N PHE A 55 -25.09 -20.21 3.76
CA PHE A 55 -24.65 -19.76 5.06
C PHE A 55 -23.47 -20.63 5.51
N PHE A 56 -22.39 -19.98 5.92
CA PHE A 56 -21.16 -20.60 6.35
C PHE A 56 -20.83 -20.21 7.79
N ARG A 57 -20.17 -21.14 8.49
CA ARG A 57 -19.47 -20.92 9.74
C ARG A 57 -17.98 -21.19 9.56
N VAL A 58 -17.13 -20.32 10.08
CA VAL A 58 -15.70 -20.54 10.17
C VAL A 58 -15.45 -21.67 11.17
N THR A 59 -14.80 -22.74 10.73
CA THR A 59 -14.52 -23.92 11.58
C THR A 59 -13.05 -24.12 11.86
N LYS A 60 -12.19 -23.63 10.97
CA LYS A 60 -10.75 -23.65 11.16
C LYS A 60 -10.14 -22.42 10.55
N GLU A 61 -9.24 -21.81 11.30
CA GLU A 61 -8.39 -20.73 10.85
C GLU A 61 -6.96 -21.04 11.24
N THR A 62 -6.04 -20.73 10.35
CA THR A 62 -4.61 -20.87 10.57
C THR A 62 -3.99 -19.64 9.96
N LEU A 63 -3.40 -18.76 10.78
CA LEU A 63 -2.71 -17.57 10.35
C LEU A 63 -1.26 -17.72 10.81
N SER A 64 -0.37 -17.95 9.87
CA SER A 64 1.08 -18.05 10.07
C SER A 64 1.78 -17.27 8.96
N ASP A 65 3.05 -16.92 9.18
CA ASP A 65 3.88 -16.13 8.27
C ASP A 65 4.27 -16.85 6.96
N SER A 66 4.01 -18.17 6.89
CA SER A 66 4.27 -19.01 5.71
C SER A 66 3.00 -19.64 5.13
N GLU A 67 2.02 -19.98 5.96
CA GLU A 67 0.75 -20.55 5.54
C GLU A 67 -0.40 -19.82 6.24
N SER A 68 -1.36 -19.35 5.47
CA SER A 68 -2.61 -18.82 6.00
C SER A 68 -3.80 -19.50 5.34
N SER A 69 -4.73 -20.02 6.13
CA SER A 69 -5.90 -20.69 5.60
C SER A 69 -7.14 -20.50 6.46
N ILE A 70 -8.29 -20.49 5.80
CA ILE A 70 -9.61 -20.43 6.40
C ILE A 70 -10.45 -21.57 5.85
N THR A 71 -11.19 -22.25 6.72
CA THR A 71 -12.17 -23.27 6.36
C THR A 71 -13.56 -22.82 6.80
N LEU A 72 -14.46 -22.79 5.82
CA LEU A 72 -15.85 -22.39 5.96
C LEU A 72 -16.74 -23.62 5.77
N CYS A 73 -17.53 -23.98 6.77
CA CYS A 73 -18.48 -25.08 6.69
C CYS A 73 -19.91 -24.55 6.54
N THR A 74 -20.70 -25.15 5.65
CA THR A 74 -22.11 -24.77 5.51
C THR A 74 -22.89 -25.06 6.79
N LEU A 75 -23.76 -24.15 7.20
CA LEU A 75 -24.70 -24.36 8.31
C LEU A 75 -25.80 -25.35 7.94
N LYS A 76 -26.47 -25.97 8.92
CA LYS A 76 -27.67 -26.77 8.67
C LYS A 76 -28.84 -25.85 8.28
N GLY A 77 -29.59 -26.19 7.23
CA GLY A 77 -30.74 -25.39 6.77
C GLY A 77 -30.73 -25.15 5.26
N GLY A 78 -31.70 -24.43 4.70
CA GLY A 78 -32.04 -24.25 3.27
C GLY A 78 -30.96 -23.73 2.29
N ASN A 79 -29.67 -24.04 2.47
CA ASN A 79 -28.60 -23.74 1.53
C ASN A 79 -28.83 -24.37 0.16
N ALA A 80 -28.28 -23.72 -0.87
CA ALA A 80 -28.20 -24.27 -2.22
C ALA A 80 -27.36 -25.57 -2.30
N PHE A 81 -26.37 -25.74 -1.42
CA PHE A 81 -25.58 -26.97 -1.30
C PHE A 81 -25.04 -27.13 0.12
N ASP A 82 -24.64 -28.35 0.48
CA ASP A 82 -23.95 -28.64 1.74
C ASP A 82 -22.46 -28.92 1.46
N GLY A 83 -21.55 -28.38 2.27
CA GLY A 83 -20.12 -28.55 2.01
C GLY A 83 -19.17 -27.75 2.89
N GLN A 84 -17.90 -27.82 2.53
CA GLN A 84 -16.82 -27.04 3.12
C GLN A 84 -16.05 -26.32 2.02
N LEU A 85 -15.75 -25.06 2.24
CA LEU A 85 -14.92 -24.23 1.39
C LEU A 85 -13.64 -23.89 2.16
N ARG A 86 -12.50 -24.41 1.71
CA ARG A 86 -11.18 -24.09 2.26
C ARG A 86 -10.45 -23.16 1.31
N ILE A 87 -9.95 -22.04 1.82
CA ILE A 87 -9.12 -21.11 1.07
C ILE A 87 -7.77 -21.04 1.78
N SER A 88 -6.70 -21.28 1.04
CA SER A 88 -5.34 -21.29 1.56
C SER A 88 -4.42 -20.41 0.71
N CYS A 89 -3.57 -19.67 1.40
CA CYS A 89 -2.52 -18.84 0.85
C CYS A 89 -1.20 -19.38 1.39
N LEU A 90 -0.33 -19.86 0.50
CA LEU A 90 0.97 -20.42 0.82
C LEU A 90 2.05 -19.47 0.29
N ARG A 91 2.98 -19.08 1.18
CA ARG A 91 4.18 -18.35 0.81
C ARG A 91 5.25 -19.35 0.39
N SER A 92 5.81 -19.10 -0.78
CA SER A 92 7.00 -19.78 -1.31
C SER A 92 8.04 -18.73 -1.71
N ASP A 93 9.26 -19.15 -1.98
CA ASP A 93 10.33 -18.24 -2.42
C ASP A 93 9.95 -17.55 -3.75
N ASP A 94 9.23 -18.26 -4.63
CA ASP A 94 8.79 -17.78 -5.94
C ASP A 94 7.52 -16.91 -5.89
N GLY A 95 6.88 -16.78 -4.73
CA GLY A 95 5.69 -15.94 -4.56
C GLY A 95 4.61 -16.53 -3.66
N ILE A 96 3.37 -16.09 -3.90
CA ILE A 96 2.19 -16.48 -3.10
C ILE A 96 1.29 -17.35 -3.96
N THR A 97 1.03 -18.57 -3.50
CA THR A 97 0.08 -19.49 -4.12
C THR A 97 -1.26 -19.41 -3.39
N VAL A 98 -2.34 -19.17 -4.13
CA VAL A 98 -3.71 -19.16 -3.59
C VAL A 98 -4.43 -20.40 -4.09
N GLN A 99 -5.03 -21.16 -3.17
CA GLN A 99 -5.79 -22.37 -3.46
C GLN A 99 -7.17 -22.27 -2.82
N THR A 100 -8.19 -22.68 -3.56
CA THR A 100 -9.56 -22.79 -3.03
C THR A 100 -10.09 -24.18 -3.32
N HIS A 101 -10.53 -24.87 -2.26
CA HIS A 101 -11.09 -26.21 -2.33
C HIS A 101 -12.55 -26.18 -1.89
N LEU A 102 -13.44 -26.73 -2.71
CA LEU A 102 -14.82 -26.98 -2.35
C LEU A 102 -15.04 -28.48 -2.18
N VAL A 103 -15.46 -28.89 -0.98
CA VAL A 103 -15.72 -30.29 -0.63
C VAL A 103 -17.20 -30.46 -0.32
N VAL A 104 -17.88 -31.35 -1.03
CA VAL A 104 -19.29 -31.68 -0.80
C VAL A 104 -19.37 -33.10 -0.22
N PRO A 105 -19.96 -33.31 0.97
CA PRO A 105 -20.07 -34.63 1.56
C PRO A 105 -21.00 -35.54 0.73
N ARG A 106 -20.74 -36.85 0.74
CA ARG A 106 -21.48 -37.84 -0.08
C ARG A 106 -23.00 -37.78 0.08
N LYS A 107 -23.49 -37.49 1.29
CA LYS A 107 -24.92 -37.42 1.64
C LYS A 107 -25.48 -35.98 1.69
N GLY A 108 -24.69 -34.96 1.30
CA GLY A 108 -25.14 -33.57 1.28
C GLY A 108 -25.86 -33.19 -0.01
N ARG A 109 -26.54 -32.04 0.00
CA ARG A 109 -27.05 -31.41 -1.22
C ARG A 109 -25.90 -31.05 -2.15
N LYS A 110 -25.99 -31.56 -3.38
CA LYS A 110 -24.92 -31.45 -4.37
C LYS A 110 -25.04 -30.16 -5.17
N LEU A 111 -23.88 -29.63 -5.50
CA LEU A 111 -23.73 -28.57 -6.50
C LEU A 111 -23.27 -29.17 -7.83
N SER A 112 -23.71 -28.61 -8.96
CA SER A 112 -23.19 -29.03 -10.27
C SER A 112 -21.70 -28.70 -10.39
N ALA A 113 -20.93 -29.55 -11.06
CA ALA A 113 -19.48 -29.37 -11.22
C ALA A 113 -19.12 -28.01 -11.86
N ALA A 114 -19.91 -27.57 -12.85
CA ALA A 114 -19.71 -26.27 -13.49
C ALA A 114 -19.90 -25.10 -12.51
N LYS A 115 -20.94 -25.15 -11.65
CA LYS A 115 -21.16 -24.11 -10.63
C LYS A 115 -20.07 -24.14 -9.55
N ALA A 116 -19.71 -25.34 -9.08
CA ALA A 116 -18.63 -25.53 -8.12
C ALA A 116 -17.32 -24.88 -8.62
N ARG A 117 -16.93 -25.20 -9.85
CA ARG A 117 -15.75 -24.65 -10.50
C ARG A 117 -15.82 -23.13 -10.65
N SER A 118 -16.96 -22.61 -11.12
CA SER A 118 -17.16 -21.17 -11.25
C SER A 118 -16.99 -20.44 -9.92
N ILE A 119 -17.48 -20.99 -8.81
CA ILE A 119 -17.32 -20.39 -7.47
C ILE A 119 -15.86 -20.45 -7.04
N THR A 120 -15.20 -21.62 -7.11
CA THR A 120 -13.81 -21.76 -6.68
C THR A 120 -12.88 -20.87 -7.50
N ASP A 121 -13.10 -20.77 -8.81
CA ASP A 121 -12.32 -19.92 -9.71
C ASP A 121 -12.61 -18.43 -9.43
N GLY A 122 -13.86 -18.07 -9.18
CA GLY A 122 -14.28 -16.71 -8.84
C GLY A 122 -13.66 -16.21 -7.53
N ILE A 123 -13.70 -17.03 -6.48
CA ILE A 123 -13.09 -16.71 -5.17
C ILE A 123 -11.57 -16.65 -5.30
N THR A 124 -10.95 -17.66 -5.93
CA THR A 124 -9.50 -17.69 -6.12
C THR A 124 -9.01 -16.45 -6.88
N SER A 125 -9.66 -16.14 -8.00
CA SER A 125 -9.31 -14.96 -8.81
C SER A 125 -9.52 -13.66 -8.03
N SER A 126 -10.61 -13.56 -7.26
CA SER A 126 -10.87 -12.38 -6.42
C SER A 126 -9.78 -12.20 -5.37
N VAL A 127 -9.42 -13.25 -4.64
CA VAL A 127 -8.38 -13.18 -3.60
C VAL A 127 -7.03 -12.81 -4.22
N VAL A 128 -6.66 -13.43 -5.35
CA VAL A 128 -5.43 -13.10 -6.08
C VAL A 128 -5.41 -11.63 -6.51
N GLU A 129 -6.52 -11.12 -7.06
CA GLU A 129 -6.61 -9.74 -7.51
C GLU A 129 -6.59 -8.74 -6.35
N SER A 130 -7.26 -9.06 -5.23
CA SER A 130 -7.16 -8.28 -3.99
C SER A 130 -5.72 -8.20 -3.48
N ILE A 131 -4.99 -9.32 -3.45
CA ILE A 131 -3.57 -9.35 -3.04
C ILE A 131 -2.74 -8.47 -3.98
N ARG A 132 -2.92 -8.60 -5.30
CA ARG A 132 -2.19 -7.84 -6.31
C ARG A 132 -2.43 -6.33 -6.19
N LYS A 133 -3.70 -5.91 -6.11
CA LYS A 133 -4.07 -4.49 -6.00
C LYS A 133 -3.55 -3.84 -4.73
N ARG A 134 -3.71 -4.50 -3.57
CA ARG A 134 -3.17 -3.99 -2.30
C ARG A 134 -1.65 -3.86 -2.36
N SER A 135 -0.98 -4.87 -2.91
CA SER A 135 0.49 -4.83 -3.09
C SER A 135 0.91 -3.67 -4.01
N ALA A 136 0.24 -3.49 -5.14
CA ALA A 136 0.54 -2.42 -6.09
C ALA A 136 0.29 -1.02 -5.50
N GLN A 137 -0.81 -0.82 -4.77
CA GLN A 137 -1.11 0.44 -4.10
C GLN A 137 -0.02 0.83 -3.10
N ILE A 138 0.52 -0.13 -2.36
CA ILE A 138 1.55 0.14 -1.36
C ILE A 138 2.90 0.41 -2.02
N LEU A 139 3.27 -0.35 -3.05
CA LEU A 139 4.47 -0.05 -3.85
C LEU A 139 4.37 1.35 -4.46
N ALA A 140 3.21 1.73 -4.97
CA ALA A 140 2.96 3.07 -5.48
C ALA A 140 3.13 4.13 -4.38
N ARG A 141 2.53 3.95 -3.19
CA ARG A 141 2.68 4.87 -2.04
C ARG A 141 4.14 5.00 -1.60
N ARG A 142 4.88 3.88 -1.48
CA ARG A 142 6.30 3.88 -1.13
C ARG A 142 7.14 4.63 -2.16
N SER A 143 6.86 4.43 -3.46
CA SER A 143 7.53 5.13 -4.55
C SER A 143 7.23 6.64 -4.57
N GLN A 144 6.02 7.04 -4.20
CA GLN A 144 5.66 8.46 -4.06
C GLN A 144 6.39 9.10 -2.87
N SER A 145 6.44 8.42 -1.73
CA SER A 145 7.18 8.90 -0.55
C SER A 145 8.68 9.03 -0.81
N SER A 146 9.29 8.07 -1.51
CA SER A 146 10.72 8.14 -1.86
C SER A 146 10.99 9.26 -2.87
N ARG A 147 10.15 9.41 -3.90
CA ARG A 147 10.24 10.51 -4.88
C ARG A 147 10.07 11.88 -4.23
N PHE A 148 9.11 12.03 -3.32
CA PHE A 148 8.88 13.27 -2.59
C PHE A 148 10.09 13.66 -1.73
N LYS A 149 10.64 12.70 -0.96
CA LYS A 149 11.87 12.91 -0.17
C LYS A 149 13.07 13.26 -1.07
N GLY A 150 13.22 12.56 -2.20
CA GLY A 150 14.28 12.81 -3.18
C GLY A 150 14.19 14.20 -3.82
N SER A 151 12.99 14.64 -4.20
CA SER A 151 12.76 15.99 -4.75
C SER A 151 13.11 17.09 -3.73
N GLY A 152 12.72 16.92 -2.46
CA GLY A 152 13.10 17.84 -1.39
C GLY A 152 14.61 17.93 -1.18
N HIS A 153 15.30 16.79 -1.19
CA HIS A 153 16.76 16.73 -1.09
C HIS A 153 17.45 17.43 -2.27
N ASN A 154 17.00 17.14 -3.50
CA ASN A 154 17.57 17.74 -4.71
C ASN A 154 17.38 19.26 -4.74
N LYS A 155 16.20 19.74 -4.37
CA LYS A 155 15.91 21.18 -4.29
C LYS A 155 16.75 21.88 -3.22
N ALA A 156 17.02 21.21 -2.10
CA ALA A 156 17.93 21.72 -1.08
C ALA A 156 19.38 21.78 -1.56
N ALA A 157 19.85 20.74 -2.27
CA ALA A 157 21.18 20.70 -2.86
C ALA A 157 21.36 21.80 -3.92
N GLU A 158 20.37 22.02 -4.78
CA GLU A 158 20.35 23.09 -5.78
C GLU A 158 20.39 24.49 -5.13
N ARG A 159 19.63 24.69 -4.03
CA ARG A 159 19.69 25.92 -3.23
C ARG A 159 21.06 26.16 -2.59
N ARG A 160 21.72 25.12 -2.08
CA ARG A 160 23.08 25.24 -1.53
C ARG A 160 24.08 25.60 -2.63
N ARG A 161 23.99 24.93 -3.79
CA ARG A 161 24.86 25.18 -4.94
C ARG A 161 24.69 26.60 -5.48
N SER A 162 23.45 27.05 -5.65
CA SER A 162 23.18 28.42 -6.11
C SER A 162 23.63 29.49 -5.12
N ARG A 163 23.49 29.27 -3.80
CA ARG A 163 24.06 30.17 -2.77
C ARG A 163 25.58 30.24 -2.86
N PHE A 164 26.25 29.09 -2.92
CA PHE A 164 27.70 29.01 -3.05
C PHE A 164 28.20 29.74 -4.30
N LEU A 165 27.54 29.55 -5.45
CA LEU A 165 27.91 30.24 -6.69
C LEU A 165 27.75 31.76 -6.58
N LYS A 166 26.65 32.25 -5.98
CA LYS A 166 26.46 33.69 -5.73
C LYS A 166 27.49 34.27 -4.78
N GLU A 167 27.82 33.55 -3.71
CA GLU A 167 28.81 33.98 -2.74
C GLU A 167 30.19 34.06 -3.37
N LYS A 168 30.56 33.06 -4.18
CA LYS A 168 31.79 33.08 -4.97
C LYS A 168 31.85 34.26 -5.94
N GLU A 169 30.74 34.58 -6.61
CA GLU A 169 30.66 35.71 -7.54
C GLU A 169 30.81 37.07 -6.81
N ILE A 170 30.20 37.22 -5.63
CA ILE A 170 30.37 38.40 -4.77
C ILE A 170 31.82 38.52 -4.28
N GLU A 171 32.44 37.42 -3.88
CA GLU A 171 33.83 37.39 -3.43
C GLU A 171 34.78 37.78 -4.57
N GLU A 172 34.56 37.26 -5.79
CA GLU A 172 35.32 37.62 -6.98
C GLU A 172 35.15 39.10 -7.34
N MET A 173 33.92 39.65 -7.30
CA MET A 173 33.68 41.08 -7.48
C MET A 173 34.36 41.94 -6.40
N ALA A 174 34.34 41.51 -5.14
CA ALA A 174 35.00 42.22 -4.04
C ALA A 174 36.53 42.16 -4.16
N ALA A 175 37.09 41.02 -4.58
CA ALA A 175 38.50 40.87 -4.86
C ALA A 175 38.93 41.76 -6.04
N ASP A 176 38.14 41.81 -7.11
CA ASP A 176 38.44 42.65 -8.26
C ASP A 176 38.34 44.14 -7.91
N ARG A 177 37.32 44.55 -7.13
CA ARG A 177 37.21 45.91 -6.59
C ARG A 177 38.41 46.27 -5.71
N ARG A 178 38.87 45.36 -4.84
CA ARG A 178 40.09 45.54 -4.02
C ARG A 178 41.33 45.74 -4.90
N ARG A 179 41.51 44.91 -5.94
CA ARG A 179 42.64 45.05 -6.90
C ARG A 179 42.60 46.39 -7.64
N ARG A 180 41.43 46.79 -8.15
CA ARG A 180 41.26 48.09 -8.83
C ARG A 180 41.54 49.27 -7.90
N TRP A 181 41.02 49.22 -6.68
CA TRP A 181 41.24 50.25 -5.66
C TRP A 181 42.73 50.39 -5.32
N GLN A 182 43.43 49.28 -5.11
CA GLN A 182 44.87 49.28 -4.83
C GLN A 182 45.70 49.82 -6.01
N ARG A 183 45.33 49.52 -7.26
CA ARG A 183 45.98 50.10 -8.44
C ARG A 183 45.79 51.61 -8.56
N GLN A 184 44.60 52.11 -8.21
CA GLN A 184 44.28 53.55 -8.30
C GLN A 184 44.78 54.34 -7.08
N ASN A 185 45.03 53.69 -5.94
CA ASN A 185 45.46 54.32 -4.69
C ASN A 185 46.74 53.64 -4.14
N PRO A 186 47.91 53.85 -4.79
CA PRO A 186 49.17 53.19 -4.41
C PRO A 186 49.67 53.56 -3.00
N ASP A 187 49.27 54.71 -2.46
CA ASP A 187 49.68 55.19 -1.13
C ASP A 187 48.67 54.91 0.00
N ALA A 188 47.57 54.18 -0.26
CA ALA A 188 46.50 53.95 0.72
C ALA A 188 46.93 53.19 2.00
N GLY A 189 48.10 52.54 2.00
CA GLY A 189 48.69 51.90 3.19
C GLY A 189 49.60 52.81 4.03
N ARG A 190 49.87 54.05 3.59
CA ARG A 190 50.78 54.99 4.27
C ARG A 190 50.11 55.93 5.27
N TYR A 191 48.78 55.89 5.41
CA TYR A 191 48.10 56.67 6.43
C TYR A 191 48.41 56.10 7.83
N ARG A 192 49.45 56.65 8.46
CA ARG A 192 49.65 56.58 9.90
C ARG A 192 48.99 57.82 10.49
N PRO A 193 47.98 57.69 11.37
CA PRO A 193 47.43 58.85 12.03
C PRO A 193 48.54 59.50 12.88
N SER A 194 49.09 60.62 12.41
CA SER A 194 49.98 61.46 13.21
C SER A 194 49.13 62.06 14.33
N GLY A 195 49.50 61.73 15.57
CA GLY A 195 48.70 61.94 16.78
C GLY A 195 48.38 63.39 17.09
N VAL A 196 47.34 63.93 16.47
CA VAL A 196 46.56 65.04 17.02
C VAL A 196 45.30 64.43 17.62
N ARG A 197 45.31 64.22 18.95
CA ARG A 197 44.08 63.94 19.70
C ARG A 197 43.16 65.13 19.49
N GLN A 198 42.02 64.92 18.83
CA GLN A 198 40.94 65.90 18.80
C GLN A 198 40.52 66.17 20.25
N GLN A 199 40.75 67.40 20.73
CA GLN A 199 40.16 67.85 21.99
C GLN A 199 38.64 67.90 21.79
N SER A 200 37.89 67.19 22.65
CA SER A 200 36.43 67.30 22.70
C SER A 200 36.03 68.75 22.98
N PRO A 201 35.10 69.33 22.22
CA PRO A 201 34.51 70.60 22.56
C PRO A 201 33.47 70.36 23.65
N ASN A 202 33.87 70.57 24.92
CA ASN A 202 33.03 71.02 26.05
C ASN A 202 33.64 70.55 27.38
N ASN A 203 34.35 71.47 28.05
CA ASN A 203 34.43 71.54 29.51
C ASN A 203 34.31 73.03 29.86
N CYS A 204 33.08 73.46 30.13
CA CYS A 204 32.77 74.63 30.93
C CYS A 204 32.21 74.13 32.26
#